data_AF-A0A484B8C0-F1
#
_entry.id   AF-A0A484B8C0-F1
#
_cell.length_a   1.000
_cell.length_b   1.000
_cell.length_c   1.000
_cell.angle_alpha   90.00
_cell.angle_beta   90.00
_cell.angle_gamma   90.00
#
_symmetry.space_group_name_H-M   'P 1'
#
loop_
_entity.id
_entity.type
_entity.pdbx_description
1 polymer ?
#
loop_
_entity_poly.entity_id
_entity_poly.type
_entity_poly.pdbx_seq_one_letter_code
_entity_poly.pdbx_strand_id
1 'polypeptide(L)'
;MVINIFVNSKQLITVNTNDINIKDINGLIEAATHLHPEEYYLTYNGKRLNENIEFQHEIGGIHCVLRQVGGKGGFGSMLRAIGAQIEKTTNREACRDLSGRRLRDINEEKRVRAWLEKKGEREREAEERKKRKIEKLLAVPKHEFKDVQYEEARAKLTEKVNDAFEEGLKQAEEAKTANGGDTDATKAVPSSSNTSATLGTKRKADTVTTAKAIKKKKAALWIDDDLSGSGSDTDDSEIEADTKKSIKC
;
A
#
# COMPACT_ATOMS: atom_id res chain seq x y z
N MET A 1 -70.96 -15.12 -25.99
CA MET A 1 -69.85 -14.68 -25.09
C MET A 1 -69.08 -13.58 -25.81
N VAL A 2 -68.32 -12.73 -25.09
CA VAL A 2 -67.47 -11.70 -25.72
C VAL A 2 -66.04 -12.22 -25.78
N ILE A 3 -65.48 -12.35 -26.98
CA ILE A 3 -64.07 -12.72 -27.18
C ILE A 3 -63.30 -11.49 -27.65
N ASN A 4 -62.27 -11.11 -26.89
CA ASN A 4 -61.34 -10.07 -27.27
C ASN A 4 -60.10 -10.69 -27.89
N ILE A 5 -59.78 -10.30 -29.13
CA ILE A 5 -58.55 -10.69 -29.82
C ILE A 5 -57.53 -9.58 -29.65
N PHE A 6 -56.32 -9.92 -29.23
CA PHE A 6 -55.22 -8.99 -28.97
C PHE A 6 -54.04 -9.25 -29.90
N VAL A 7 -53.42 -8.17 -30.40
CA VAL A 7 -52.13 -8.20 -31.11
C VAL A 7 -51.17 -7.28 -30.36
N ASN A 8 -49.99 -7.78 -29.97
CA ASN A 8 -48.98 -7.00 -29.20
C ASN A 8 -49.59 -6.22 -28.01
N SER A 9 -50.48 -6.89 -27.26
CA SER A 9 -51.19 -6.33 -26.09
C SER A 9 -52.20 -5.21 -26.39
N LYS A 10 -52.48 -4.92 -27.66
CA LYS A 10 -53.58 -4.04 -28.09
C LYS A 10 -54.76 -4.87 -28.54
N GLN A 11 -55.96 -4.47 -28.13
CA GLN A 11 -57.20 -5.09 -28.59
C GLN A 11 -57.41 -4.78 -30.07
N LEU A 12 -57.57 -5.82 -30.88
CA LEU A 12 -57.75 -5.74 -32.33
C LEU A 12 -59.24 -5.81 -32.68
N ILE A 13 -59.92 -6.88 -32.23
CA ILE A 13 -61.31 -7.18 -32.59
C ILE A 13 -62.04 -7.74 -31.37
N THR A 14 -63.31 -7.35 -31.23
CA THR A 14 -64.24 -7.93 -30.27
C THR A 14 -65.28 -8.74 -31.04
N VAL A 15 -65.37 -10.04 -30.75
CA VAL A 15 -66.33 -10.94 -31.39
C VAL A 15 -67.39 -11.36 -30.37
N ASN A 16 -68.67 -11.12 -30.70
CA ASN A 16 -69.80 -11.44 -29.85
C ASN A 16 -70.54 -12.67 -30.39
N THR A 17 -69.98 -13.87 -30.23
CA THR A 17 -70.63 -15.12 -30.63
C THR A 17 -70.35 -16.23 -29.62
N ASN A 18 -71.17 -17.30 -29.68
CA ASN A 18 -71.11 -18.42 -28.74
C ASN A 18 -70.25 -19.57 -29.27
N ASP A 19 -70.23 -19.76 -30.59
CA ASP A 19 -69.44 -20.78 -31.27
C ASP A 19 -68.54 -20.10 -32.30
N ILE A 20 -67.23 -20.12 -32.08
CA ILE A 20 -66.27 -19.52 -33.00
C ILE A 20 -65.28 -20.59 -33.44
N ASN A 21 -65.24 -20.83 -34.74
CA ASN A 21 -64.23 -21.68 -35.35
C ASN A 21 -62.92 -20.89 -35.53
N ILE A 22 -61.78 -21.56 -35.43
CA ILE A 22 -60.46 -20.94 -35.66
C ILE A 22 -60.38 -20.33 -37.07
N LYS A 23 -61.06 -20.94 -38.06
CA LYS A 23 -61.15 -20.41 -39.43
C LYS A 23 -61.81 -19.04 -39.49
N ASP A 24 -62.87 -18.82 -38.71
CA ASP A 24 -63.59 -17.55 -38.68
C ASP A 24 -62.73 -16.46 -38.02
N ILE A 25 -62.00 -16.82 -36.96
CA ILE A 25 -61.02 -15.93 -36.31
C ILE A 25 -59.93 -15.52 -37.30
N ASN A 26 -59.38 -16.49 -38.03
CA ASN A 26 -58.33 -16.22 -39.00
C ASN A 26 -58.83 -15.30 -40.13
N GLY A 27 -60.05 -15.51 -40.63
CA GLY A 27 -60.65 -14.64 -41.64
C GLY A 27 -60.90 -13.21 -41.13
N LEU A 28 -61.32 -13.06 -39.87
CA LEU A 28 -61.49 -11.75 -39.24
C LEU A 28 -60.15 -11.02 -39.05
N ILE A 29 -59.10 -11.75 -38.66
CA ILE A 29 -57.76 -11.20 -38.52
C ILE A 29 -57.19 -10.80 -39.88
N GLU A 30 -57.37 -11.65 -40.91
CA GLU A 30 -56.94 -11.38 -42.28
C GLU A 30 -57.65 -10.15 -42.86
N ALA A 31 -58.97 -10.02 -42.64
CA ALA A 31 -59.72 -8.83 -43.07
C ALA A 31 -59.27 -7.54 -42.36
N ALA A 32 -58.89 -7.62 -41.08
CA ALA A 32 -58.50 -6.44 -40.31
C ALA A 32 -57.02 -6.04 -40.48
N THR A 33 -56.15 -7.00 -40.77
CA THR A 33 -54.69 -6.81 -40.72
C THR A 33 -53.95 -7.20 -41.98
N HIS A 34 -54.61 -7.87 -42.93
CA HIS A 34 -54.01 -8.45 -44.14
C HIS A 34 -52.90 -9.49 -43.87
N LEU A 35 -52.86 -10.06 -42.66
CA LEU A 35 -51.90 -11.11 -42.32
C LEU A 35 -52.44 -12.49 -42.70
N HIS A 36 -51.59 -13.29 -43.33
CA HIS A 36 -51.91 -14.67 -43.61
C HIS A 36 -51.72 -15.57 -42.37
N PRO A 37 -52.48 -16.68 -42.24
CA PRO A 37 -52.39 -17.60 -41.11
C PRO A 37 -50.99 -18.21 -40.87
N GLU A 38 -50.13 -18.21 -41.88
CA GLU A 38 -48.74 -18.70 -41.78
C GLU A 38 -47.80 -17.72 -41.08
N GLU A 39 -48.18 -16.45 -40.97
CA GLU A 39 -47.37 -15.38 -40.39
C GLU A 39 -47.64 -15.17 -38.90
N TYR A 40 -48.66 -15.81 -38.34
CA TYR A 40 -48.99 -15.71 -36.92
C TYR A 40 -49.41 -17.04 -36.32
N TYR A 41 -49.56 -17.07 -35.00
CA TYR A 41 -50.25 -18.14 -34.30
C TYR A 41 -51.07 -17.55 -33.15
N LEU A 42 -52.18 -18.21 -32.85
CA LEU A 42 -53.08 -17.80 -31.79
C LEU A 42 -52.75 -18.52 -30.49
N THR A 43 -52.85 -17.80 -29.38
CA THR A 43 -52.66 -18.33 -28.03
C THR A 43 -53.81 -17.96 -27.12
N TYR A 44 -54.22 -18.91 -26.27
CA TYR A 44 -55.23 -18.73 -25.24
C TYR A 44 -54.67 -19.30 -23.93
N ASN A 45 -54.65 -18.49 -22.87
CA ASN A 45 -54.05 -18.85 -21.57
C ASN A 45 -52.65 -19.49 -21.70
N GLY A 46 -51.82 -18.95 -22.61
CA GLY A 46 -50.45 -19.44 -22.85
C GLY A 46 -50.33 -20.73 -23.67
N LYS A 47 -51.43 -21.34 -24.12
CA LYS A 47 -51.43 -22.52 -25.00
C LYS A 47 -51.73 -22.13 -26.44
N ARG A 48 -51.10 -22.80 -27.40
CA ARG A 48 -51.38 -22.61 -28.84
C ARG A 48 -52.72 -23.22 -29.21
N LEU A 49 -53.56 -22.47 -29.92
CA LEU A 49 -54.79 -23.01 -30.49
C LEU A 49 -54.45 -23.78 -31.76
N ASN A 50 -54.77 -25.07 -31.79
CA ASN A 50 -54.54 -25.91 -32.97
C ASN A 50 -55.86 -26.32 -33.65
N GLU A 51 -56.87 -26.81 -32.91
CA GLU A 51 -58.21 -27.17 -33.45
C GLU A 51 -59.31 -27.03 -32.38
N ASN A 52 -60.59 -26.97 -32.85
CA ASN A 52 -61.86 -26.79 -32.12
C ASN A 52 -61.74 -26.75 -30.59
N ILE A 53 -61.72 -25.54 -30.04
CA ILE A 53 -61.72 -25.34 -28.60
C ILE A 53 -63.15 -25.13 -28.15
N GLU A 54 -63.66 -26.09 -27.38
CA GLU A 54 -64.84 -25.86 -26.56
C GLU A 54 -64.44 -24.86 -25.47
N PHE A 55 -64.84 -23.61 -25.63
CA PHE A 55 -64.65 -22.58 -24.63
C PHE A 55 -65.56 -22.87 -23.44
N GLN A 56 -65.10 -23.74 -22.54
CA GLN A 56 -65.98 -24.27 -21.51
C GLN A 56 -66.43 -23.18 -20.52
N HIS A 57 -65.63 -22.17 -20.17
CA HIS A 57 -66.01 -21.09 -19.24
C HIS A 57 -65.33 -19.74 -19.62
N GLU A 58 -65.84 -18.62 -19.07
CA GLU A 58 -65.48 -17.20 -19.30
C GLU A 58 -64.17 -16.97 -20.07
N ILE A 59 -64.31 -16.47 -21.29
CA ILE A 59 -63.26 -16.43 -22.29
C ILE A 59 -62.24 -15.36 -21.92
N GLY A 60 -61.05 -15.79 -21.50
CA GLY A 60 -59.84 -14.95 -21.53
C GLY A 60 -59.52 -14.48 -22.96
N GLY A 61 -58.86 -13.33 -23.10
CA GLY A 61 -58.49 -12.80 -24.42
C GLY A 61 -57.67 -13.79 -25.27
N ILE A 62 -57.95 -13.86 -26.57
CA ILE A 62 -57.11 -14.59 -27.53
C ILE A 62 -55.98 -13.67 -27.95
N HIS A 63 -54.73 -14.13 -27.87
CA HIS A 63 -53.57 -13.36 -28.31
C HIS A 63 -53.06 -13.88 -29.64
N CYS A 64 -53.07 -13.02 -30.65
CA CYS A 64 -52.41 -13.22 -31.92
C CYS A 64 -50.94 -12.78 -31.83
N VAL A 65 -50.04 -13.75 -32.03
CA VAL A 65 -48.59 -13.58 -31.93
C VAL A 65 -47.97 -13.78 -33.29
N LEU A 66 -47.25 -12.76 -33.77
CA LEU A 66 -46.56 -12.79 -35.05
C LEU A 66 -45.38 -13.76 -35.00
N ARG A 67 -45.26 -14.57 -36.04
CA ARG A 67 -44.11 -15.43 -36.28
C ARG A 67 -42.99 -14.55 -36.81
N GLN A 68 -41.95 -14.46 -36.01
CA GLN A 68 -40.71 -13.85 -36.45
C GLN A 68 -39.91 -14.92 -37.18
N VAL A 69 -39.49 -14.63 -38.42
CA VAL A 69 -38.48 -15.43 -39.13
C VAL A 69 -37.19 -15.38 -38.30
N GLY A 70 -37.00 -16.40 -37.46
CA GLY A 70 -36.10 -16.32 -36.33
C GLY A 70 -34.91 -17.26 -36.43
N GLY A 71 -33.71 -16.68 -36.34
CA GLY A 71 -32.52 -17.32 -35.77
C GLY A 71 -32.26 -16.76 -34.37
N LYS A 72 -33.13 -17.05 -33.38
CA LYS A 72 -33.00 -16.59 -31.98
C LYS A 72 -31.86 -17.29 -31.20
N GLY A 73 -30.86 -17.81 -31.90
CA GLY A 73 -29.78 -18.62 -31.35
C GLY A 73 -28.54 -17.83 -30.91
N GLY A 74 -28.43 -16.55 -31.29
CA GLY A 74 -27.23 -15.74 -31.06
C GLY A 74 -26.83 -15.58 -29.59
N PHE A 75 -27.80 -15.35 -28.70
CA PHE A 75 -27.53 -15.18 -27.27
C PHE A 75 -27.03 -16.50 -26.64
N GLY A 76 -27.67 -17.63 -26.95
CA GLY A 76 -27.25 -18.93 -26.44
C GLY A 76 -25.91 -19.40 -27.00
N SER A 77 -25.62 -19.12 -28.28
CA SER A 77 -24.28 -19.39 -28.86
C SER A 77 -23.21 -18.49 -28.28
N MET A 78 -23.52 -17.21 -28.03
CA MET A 78 -22.62 -16.27 -27.37
C MET A 78 -22.31 -16.72 -25.95
N LEU A 79 -23.31 -17.15 -25.17
CA LEU A 79 -23.09 -17.71 -23.84
C LEU A 79 -22.23 -18.98 -23.87
N ARG A 80 -22.38 -19.85 -24.88
CA ARG A 80 -21.51 -21.02 -25.05
C ARG A 80 -20.07 -20.65 -25.41
N ALA A 81 -19.89 -19.67 -26.29
CA ALA A 81 -18.56 -19.18 -26.68
C ALA A 81 -17.83 -18.53 -25.50
N ILE A 82 -18.53 -17.67 -24.75
CA ILE A 82 -17.99 -17.03 -23.54
C ILE A 82 -17.72 -18.07 -22.45
N GLY A 83 -18.65 -19.00 -22.24
CA GLY A 83 -18.51 -20.07 -21.24
C GLY A 83 -17.34 -21.01 -21.50
N ALA A 84 -16.93 -21.20 -22.76
CA ALA A 84 -15.74 -21.98 -23.11
C ALA A 84 -14.43 -21.24 -22.81
N GLN A 85 -14.45 -19.90 -22.79
CA GLN A 85 -13.28 -19.06 -22.51
C GLN A 85 -13.10 -18.75 -21.02
N ILE A 86 -14.17 -18.82 -20.23
CA ILE A 86 -14.12 -18.60 -18.78
C ILE A 86 -13.62 -19.87 -18.09
N GLU A 87 -12.37 -19.84 -17.65
CA GLU A 87 -11.87 -20.84 -16.70
C GLU A 87 -12.59 -20.73 -15.35
N LYS A 88 -12.68 -21.85 -14.63
CA LYS A 88 -13.28 -21.86 -13.29
C LYS A 88 -12.53 -20.88 -12.40
N THR A 89 -13.22 -19.85 -11.92
CA THR A 89 -12.66 -18.87 -11.00
C THR A 89 -12.11 -19.57 -9.77
N THR A 90 -10.84 -19.33 -9.42
CA THR A 90 -10.21 -19.84 -8.19
C THR A 90 -10.54 -18.99 -6.96
N ASN A 91 -11.29 -17.89 -7.13
CA ASN A 91 -11.67 -17.01 -6.04
C ASN A 91 -12.71 -17.70 -5.12
N ARG A 92 -12.21 -18.22 -4.00
CA ARG A 92 -13.01 -18.83 -2.92
C ARG A 92 -13.62 -17.82 -1.95
N GLU A 93 -13.29 -16.53 -2.06
CA GLU A 93 -13.73 -15.50 -1.11
C GLU A 93 -15.23 -15.20 -1.22
N ALA A 94 -15.84 -15.51 -2.37
CA ALA A 94 -17.27 -15.38 -2.59
C ALA A 94 -18.09 -16.47 -1.87
N CYS A 95 -17.45 -17.57 -1.46
CA CYS A 95 -18.11 -18.65 -0.74
C CYS A 95 -18.58 -18.15 0.64
N ARG A 96 -19.68 -18.75 1.11
CA ARG A 96 -20.20 -18.55 2.46
C ARG A 96 -19.75 -19.70 3.36
N ASP A 97 -19.52 -19.40 4.63
CA ASP A 97 -19.32 -20.41 5.66
C ASP A 97 -20.67 -20.98 6.16
N LEU A 98 -20.63 -21.96 7.07
CA LEU A 98 -21.82 -22.53 7.69
C LEU A 98 -22.59 -21.53 8.58
N SER A 99 -21.97 -20.42 8.96
CA SER A 99 -22.61 -19.34 9.69
C SER A 99 -23.35 -18.35 8.77
N GLY A 100 -23.18 -18.49 7.45
CA GLY A 100 -23.79 -17.63 6.42
C GLY A 100 -22.97 -16.38 6.07
N ARG A 101 -21.79 -16.22 6.66
CA ARG A 101 -20.85 -15.13 6.42
C ARG A 101 -19.93 -15.43 5.24
N ARG A 102 -19.52 -14.42 4.48
CA ARG A 102 -18.59 -14.63 3.34
C ARG A 102 -17.16 -14.81 3.83
N LEU A 103 -16.39 -15.65 3.13
CA LEU A 103 -14.95 -15.85 3.42
C LEU A 103 -14.16 -14.54 3.28
N ARG A 104 -14.59 -13.63 2.39
CA ARG A 104 -14.03 -12.29 2.26
C ARG A 104 -13.98 -11.54 3.59
N ASP A 105 -15.12 -11.41 4.25
CA ASP A 105 -15.26 -10.62 5.48
C ASP A 105 -14.38 -11.20 6.61
N ILE A 106 -14.30 -12.53 6.68
CA ILE A 106 -13.48 -13.25 7.66
C ILE A 106 -11.99 -12.99 7.40
N ASN A 107 -11.55 -13.01 6.14
CA ASN A 107 -10.16 -12.75 5.80
C ASN A 107 -9.79 -11.28 6.05
N GLU A 108 -10.70 -10.35 5.75
CA GLU A 108 -10.52 -8.93 6.04
C GLU A 108 -10.38 -8.68 7.54
N GLU A 109 -11.23 -9.28 8.38
CA GLU A 109 -11.11 -9.19 9.83
C GLU A 109 -9.78 -9.76 10.35
N LYS A 110 -9.36 -10.91 9.83
CA LYS A 110 -8.05 -11.50 10.18
C LYS A 110 -6.91 -10.56 9.80
N ARG A 111 -6.96 -9.96 8.61
CA ARG A 111 -5.96 -9.01 8.14
C ARG A 111 -5.91 -7.76 9.03
N VAL A 112 -7.08 -7.21 9.40
CA VAL A 112 -7.17 -6.06 10.31
C VAL A 112 -6.62 -6.41 11.69
N ARG A 113 -6.97 -7.58 12.24
CA ARG A 113 -6.46 -8.04 13.53
C ARG A 113 -4.94 -8.20 13.53
N ALA A 114 -4.39 -8.89 12.53
CA ALA A 114 -2.94 -9.07 12.40
C ALA A 114 -2.21 -7.73 12.23
N TRP A 115 -2.80 -6.77 11.51
CA TRP A 115 -2.24 -5.43 11.37
C TRP A 115 -2.22 -4.67 12.70
N LEU A 116 -3.27 -4.79 13.52
CA LEU A 116 -3.37 -4.17 14.83
C LEU A 116 -2.38 -4.78 15.83
N GLU A 117 -2.24 -6.10 15.84
CA GLU A 117 -1.25 -6.81 16.66
C GLU A 117 0.18 -6.37 16.28
N LYS A 118 0.49 -6.33 14.98
CA LYS A 118 1.80 -5.86 14.48
C LYS A 118 2.04 -4.36 14.73
N LYS A 119 1.00 -3.56 14.97
CA LYS A 119 1.14 -2.13 15.28
C LYS A 119 1.79 -1.92 16.65
N GLY A 120 1.42 -2.72 17.66
CA GLY A 120 2.01 -2.64 19.00
C GLY A 120 3.49 -2.98 19.02
N GLU A 121 3.89 -4.06 18.34
CA GLU A 121 5.30 -4.44 18.18
C GLU A 121 6.10 -3.36 17.44
N ARG A 122 5.54 -2.81 16.34
CA ARG A 122 6.19 -1.74 15.57
C ARG A 122 6.38 -0.46 16.39
N GLU A 123 5.41 -0.11 17.21
CA GLU A 123 5.50 1.06 18.09
C GLU A 123 6.56 0.86 19.17
N ARG A 124 6.59 -0.31 19.80
CA ARG A 124 7.62 -0.68 20.78
C ARG A 124 9.03 -0.65 20.19
N GLU A 125 9.22 -1.25 19.02
CA GLU A 125 10.51 -1.23 18.32
C GLU A 125 10.93 0.20 17.95
N ALA A 126 9.97 1.02 17.48
CA ALA A 126 10.22 2.42 17.17
C ALA A 126 10.59 3.24 18.42
N GLU A 127 9.94 2.99 19.56
CA GLU A 127 10.28 3.61 20.84
C GLU A 127 11.66 3.18 21.35
N GLU A 128 11.99 1.89 21.27
CA GLU A 128 13.32 1.40 21.64
C GLU A 128 14.41 2.00 20.75
N ARG A 129 14.15 2.12 19.44
CA ARG A 129 15.08 2.76 18.51
C ARG A 129 15.24 4.25 18.80
N LYS A 130 14.16 4.95 19.17
CA LYS A 130 14.21 6.36 19.62
C LYS A 130 15.02 6.49 20.91
N LYS A 131 14.77 5.64 21.91
CA LYS A 131 15.52 5.61 23.18
C LYS A 131 17.01 5.38 22.95
N ARG A 132 17.38 4.39 22.14
CA ARG A 132 18.79 4.11 21.77
C ARG A 132 19.45 5.29 21.06
N LYS A 133 18.73 5.99 20.18
CA LYS A 133 19.25 7.20 19.51
C LYS A 133 19.49 8.33 20.50
N ILE A 134 18.53 8.58 21.40
CA ILE A 134 18.64 9.61 22.44
C ILE A 134 19.82 9.29 23.37
N GLU A 135 19.95 8.05 23.82
CA GLU A 135 21.05 7.61 24.68
C GLU A 135 22.41 7.79 24.00
N LYS A 136 22.53 7.42 22.72
CA LYS A 136 23.76 7.65 21.94
C LYS A 136 24.10 9.12 21.77
N LEU A 137 23.10 9.99 21.61
CA LEU A 137 23.30 11.44 21.49
C LEU A 137 23.64 12.10 22.84
N LEU A 138 23.10 11.57 23.95
CA LEU A 138 23.33 12.07 25.29
C LEU A 138 24.69 11.61 25.86
N ALA A 139 25.19 10.46 25.40
CA ALA A 139 26.52 9.99 25.76
C ALA A 139 27.58 10.99 25.28
N VAL A 140 28.31 11.58 26.23
CA VAL A 140 29.42 12.50 25.93
C VAL A 140 30.40 11.80 24.98
N PRO A 141 30.78 12.41 23.85
CA PRO A 141 31.78 11.84 22.95
C PRO A 141 33.05 11.50 23.72
N LYS A 142 33.33 10.21 23.87
CA LYS A 142 34.59 9.74 24.46
C LYS A 142 35.69 9.93 23.42
N HIS A 143 36.27 11.12 23.41
CA HIS A 143 37.47 11.40 22.64
C HIS A 143 38.67 10.78 23.36
N GLU A 144 39.05 9.56 22.98
CA GLU A 144 40.32 8.98 23.41
C GLU A 144 41.43 9.60 22.54
N PHE A 145 42.18 10.55 23.11
CA PHE A 145 43.37 11.11 22.45
C PHE A 145 44.50 10.09 22.55
N LYS A 146 44.59 9.21 21.55
CA LYS A 146 45.65 8.21 21.38
C LYS A 146 46.49 8.62 20.17
N ASP A 147 47.57 9.35 20.43
CA ASP A 147 48.55 9.72 19.42
C ASP A 147 49.91 9.15 19.81
N VAL A 148 50.37 8.17 19.02
CA VAL A 148 51.62 7.44 19.26
C VAL A 148 52.81 8.39 19.21
N GLN A 149 52.80 9.38 18.31
CA GLN A 149 53.91 10.33 18.21
C GLN A 149 53.98 11.25 19.42
N TYR A 150 52.83 11.66 19.96
CA TYR A 150 52.77 12.48 21.16
C TYR A 150 53.19 11.71 22.42
N GLU A 151 52.78 10.45 22.55
CA GLU A 151 53.19 9.58 23.66
C GLU A 151 54.70 9.32 23.64
N GLU A 152 55.26 9.02 22.47
CA GLU A 152 56.71 8.90 22.31
C GLU A 152 57.45 10.21 22.58
N ALA A 153 56.92 11.33 22.11
CA ALA A 153 57.51 12.64 22.35
C ALA A 153 57.52 12.98 23.85
N ARG A 154 56.46 12.63 24.58
CA ARG A 154 56.37 12.80 26.03
C ARG A 154 57.36 11.91 26.79
N ALA A 155 57.52 10.66 26.37
CA ALA A 155 58.53 9.76 26.92
C ALA A 155 59.95 10.30 26.70
N LYS A 156 60.27 10.67 25.45
CA LYS A 156 61.56 11.27 25.07
C LYS A 156 61.82 12.60 25.78
N LEU A 157 60.79 13.41 26.03
CA LEU A 157 60.92 14.66 26.80
C LEU A 157 61.31 14.38 28.26
N THR A 158 60.75 13.32 28.85
CA THR A 158 61.05 12.93 30.24
C THR A 158 62.50 12.48 30.38
N GLU A 159 63.01 11.71 29.42
CA GLU A 159 64.43 11.31 29.37
C GLU A 159 65.35 12.53 29.20
N LYS A 160 65.06 13.42 28.24
CA LYS A 160 65.85 14.64 28.02
C LYS A 160 65.91 15.56 29.25
N VAL A 161 64.83 15.66 30.01
CA VAL A 161 64.81 16.46 31.25
C VAL A 161 65.71 15.84 32.32
N ASN A 162 65.70 14.51 32.46
CA ASN A 162 66.58 13.81 33.39
C ASN A 162 68.05 13.95 32.99
N ASP A 163 68.36 13.77 31.70
CA ASP A 163 69.73 13.91 31.18
C ASP A 163 70.27 15.32 31.40
N ALA A 164 69.47 16.35 31.08
CA ALA A 164 69.86 17.75 31.31
C ALA A 164 70.05 18.07 32.80
N PHE A 165 69.28 17.43 33.68
CA PHE A 165 69.43 17.57 35.13
C PHE A 165 70.73 16.92 35.62
N GLU A 166 71.08 15.73 35.13
CA GLU A 166 72.35 15.07 35.45
C GLU A 166 73.55 15.85 34.92
N GLU A 167 73.48 16.38 33.70
CA GLU A 167 74.51 17.24 33.13
C GLU A 167 74.64 18.55 33.92
N GLY A 168 73.54 19.16 34.34
CA GLY A 168 73.54 20.33 35.21
C GLY A 168 74.17 20.06 36.59
N LEU A 169 73.92 18.89 37.18
CA LEU A 169 74.57 18.47 38.42
C LEU A 169 76.07 18.24 38.22
N LYS A 170 76.48 17.57 37.13
CA LYS A 170 77.91 17.36 36.81
C LYS A 170 78.63 18.69 36.56
N GLN A 171 78.04 19.60 35.79
CA GLN A 171 78.58 20.93 35.57
C GLN A 171 78.62 21.78 36.85
N ALA A 172 77.66 21.62 37.77
CA ALA A 172 77.71 22.26 39.08
C ALA A 172 78.85 21.70 39.96
N GLU A 173 79.13 20.40 39.90
CA GLU A 173 80.28 19.77 40.58
C GLU A 173 81.62 20.14 39.92
N GLU A 174 81.66 20.26 38.59
CA GLU A 174 82.83 20.73 37.83
C GLU A 174 83.09 22.24 38.05
N ALA A 175 82.03 23.06 38.13
CA ALA A 175 82.13 24.47 38.49
C ALA A 175 82.56 24.68 39.95
N LYS A 176 82.22 23.76 40.86
CA LYS A 176 82.76 23.72 42.23
C LYS A 176 84.25 23.34 42.28
N THR A 177 84.78 22.65 41.27
CA THR A 177 86.20 22.23 41.23
C THR A 177 87.09 23.14 40.37
N ALA A 178 86.52 23.94 39.47
CA ALA A 178 87.26 24.89 38.61
C ALA A 178 87.31 26.35 39.11
N ASN A 179 86.51 26.73 40.11
CA ASN A 179 86.58 28.05 40.75
C ASN A 179 86.85 27.94 42.26
N GLY A 180 88.13 27.89 42.61
CA GLY A 180 88.61 28.37 43.90
C GLY A 180 88.87 29.87 43.81
N GLY A 181 87.93 30.70 44.27
CA GLY A 181 88.10 32.16 44.36
C GLY A 181 86.80 32.91 44.65
N ASP A 182 86.64 33.29 45.92
CA ASP A 182 85.56 34.05 46.56
C ASP A 182 85.29 35.45 45.94
N THR A 183 84.01 35.85 45.85
CA THR A 183 83.47 37.06 46.48
C THR A 183 81.97 37.27 46.19
N ASP A 184 81.26 37.53 47.29
CA ASP A 184 79.95 38.15 47.46
C ASP A 184 79.59 39.25 46.42
N ALA A 185 78.37 39.19 45.87
CA ALA A 185 77.49 40.35 45.68
C ALA A 185 76.18 39.98 44.93
N THR A 186 75.09 39.98 45.70
CA THR A 186 73.77 40.54 45.34
C THR A 186 73.42 40.79 43.86
N LYS A 187 72.41 40.11 43.31
CA LYS A 187 71.18 40.74 42.76
C LYS A 187 70.22 39.75 42.07
N ALA A 188 68.94 39.95 42.41
CA ALA A 188 67.77 39.85 41.55
C ALA A 188 67.18 38.46 41.18
N VAL A 189 66.22 38.06 42.02
CA VAL A 189 64.93 37.40 41.68
C VAL A 189 64.28 38.04 40.43
N PRO A 190 63.67 37.27 39.49
CA PRO A 190 62.28 36.79 39.62
C PRO A 190 62.14 35.30 39.24
N SER A 191 61.65 34.41 40.12
CA SER A 191 60.23 34.18 40.43
C SER A 191 59.26 34.57 39.32
N SER A 192 58.79 33.58 38.55
CA SER A 192 57.42 33.59 38.06
C SER A 192 56.86 32.18 38.06
N SER A 193 56.23 31.84 39.17
CA SER A 193 55.22 30.80 39.27
C SER A 193 53.92 31.25 38.59
N ASN A 194 53.16 30.24 38.19
CA ASN A 194 51.71 30.22 38.02
C ASN A 194 51.08 30.80 36.74
N THR A 195 50.65 29.84 35.91
CA THR A 195 49.22 29.58 35.66
C THR A 195 48.25 30.69 36.08
N SER A 196 47.62 31.33 35.11
CA SER A 196 46.18 31.58 35.17
C SER A 196 45.63 32.00 33.81
N ALA A 197 44.54 31.33 33.47
CA ALA A 197 43.67 31.66 32.36
C ALA A 197 43.21 33.12 32.41
N THR A 198 43.14 33.76 31.25
CA THR A 198 42.15 34.82 31.02
C THR A 198 41.50 34.63 29.66
N LEU A 199 40.19 34.84 29.69
CA LEU A 199 39.21 34.64 28.64
C LEU A 199 39.45 35.58 27.45
N GLY A 200 38.84 35.21 26.31
CA GLY A 200 39.05 35.83 25.01
C GLY A 200 38.59 37.28 24.87
N THR A 201 38.82 37.84 23.68
CA THR A 201 37.77 38.36 22.78
C THR A 201 38.36 38.96 21.48
N LYS A 202 37.69 38.62 20.37
CA LYS A 202 37.60 39.29 19.05
C LYS A 202 38.86 39.49 18.20
N ARG A 203 38.89 38.75 17.08
CA ARG A 203 39.27 39.32 15.78
C ARG A 203 38.03 39.52 14.91
N LYS A 204 38.00 40.71 14.32
CA LYS A 204 37.01 41.31 13.43
C LYS A 204 37.20 40.73 12.02
N ALA A 205 36.10 40.35 11.37
CA ALA A 205 36.05 40.14 9.93
C ALA A 205 34.95 41.05 9.37
N ASP A 206 35.36 41.93 8.46
CA ASP A 206 34.52 42.90 7.77
C ASP A 206 33.97 42.29 6.47
N THR A 207 32.70 42.62 6.18
CA THR A 207 32.04 42.71 4.84
C THR A 207 31.75 41.39 4.12
N VAL A 208 30.57 41.12 3.53
CA VAL A 208 29.63 41.98 2.81
C VAL A 208 28.19 41.46 2.98
N THR A 209 27.27 42.33 3.38
CA THR A 209 25.84 42.23 3.07
C THR A 209 25.53 43.20 1.93
N THR A 210 24.82 42.77 0.90
CA THR A 210 23.64 43.51 0.40
C THR A 210 22.88 42.69 -0.64
N ALA A 211 21.58 42.89 -0.59
CA ALA A 211 20.53 42.01 -1.08
C ALA A 211 19.92 42.47 -2.41
N LYS A 212 18.97 41.63 -2.88
CA LYS A 212 17.90 41.79 -3.90
C LYS A 212 18.29 41.29 -5.30
N ALA A 213 17.44 40.57 -6.06
CA ALA A 213 16.00 40.34 -5.97
C ALA A 213 15.58 38.98 -6.58
N ILE A 214 14.54 38.41 -6.00
CA ILE A 214 13.84 37.19 -6.38
C ILE A 214 12.88 37.46 -7.56
N LYS A 215 12.92 36.64 -8.63
CA LYS A 215 11.79 36.44 -9.55
C LYS A 215 11.22 35.03 -9.35
N LYS A 216 9.90 34.99 -9.17
CA LYS A 216 9.08 33.87 -8.70
C LYS A 216 9.01 32.71 -9.71
N LYS A 217 9.15 31.48 -9.22
CA LYS A 217 8.51 30.29 -9.79
C LYS A 217 7.71 29.63 -8.66
N LYS A 218 6.42 29.40 -8.91
CA LYS A 218 5.48 28.79 -7.96
C LYS A 218 5.87 27.31 -7.79
N ALA A 219 6.30 26.92 -6.60
CA ALA A 219 6.33 25.53 -6.17
C ALA A 219 5.01 25.24 -5.45
N ALA A 220 4.30 24.21 -5.91
CA ALA A 220 3.16 23.66 -5.23
C ALA A 220 3.64 23.13 -3.87
N LEU A 221 3.08 23.69 -2.79
CA LEU A 221 3.13 23.13 -1.45
C LEU A 221 2.26 21.87 -1.45
N TRP A 222 2.87 20.73 -1.74
CA TRP A 222 2.46 19.45 -1.15
C TRP A 222 3.62 19.00 -0.28
N ILE A 223 3.31 18.73 0.98
CA ILE A 223 4.22 18.21 1.98
C ILE A 223 4.56 16.78 1.53
N ASP A 224 5.72 16.64 0.90
CA ASP A 224 6.42 15.36 0.78
C ASP A 224 6.88 14.96 2.20
N ASP A 225 6.11 14.07 2.80
CA ASP A 225 6.44 13.36 4.04
C ASP A 225 7.51 12.29 3.73
N ASP A 226 8.71 12.77 3.38
CA ASP A 226 9.88 11.94 3.07
C ASP A 226 10.62 11.55 4.36
N LEU A 227 9.88 10.92 5.29
CA LEU A 227 10.41 10.38 6.56
C LEU A 227 9.85 8.99 6.89
N SER A 228 9.67 8.15 5.87
CA SER A 228 9.39 6.72 6.03
C SER A 228 10.39 5.88 5.21
N GLY A 229 11.66 5.92 5.61
CA GLY A 229 12.67 4.94 5.18
C GLY A 229 12.36 3.56 5.76
N SER A 230 11.42 2.85 5.13
CA SER A 230 11.16 1.42 5.36
C SER A 230 12.09 0.64 4.44
N GLY A 231 13.28 0.28 4.93
CA GLY A 231 14.14 -0.70 4.29
C GLY A 231 13.39 -2.02 4.18
N SER A 232 13.13 -2.43 2.95
CA SER A 232 12.47 -3.68 2.60
C SER A 232 13.53 -4.77 2.47
N ASP A 233 13.85 -5.44 3.58
CA ASP A 233 14.59 -6.70 3.51
C ASP A 233 13.61 -7.81 3.11
N THR A 234 13.91 -8.44 1.97
CA THR A 234 13.12 -9.49 1.34
C THR A 234 13.74 -10.82 1.77
N ASP A 235 13.19 -11.45 2.82
CA ASP A 235 13.55 -12.82 3.18
C ASP A 235 12.58 -13.80 2.51
N ASP A 236 13.11 -14.45 1.48
CA ASP A 236 12.52 -15.59 0.77
C ASP A 236 12.47 -16.79 1.73
N SER A 237 11.26 -17.22 2.10
CA SER A 237 11.04 -18.39 2.96
C SER A 237 10.45 -19.53 2.14
N GLU A 238 11.24 -20.60 2.04
CA GLU A 238 10.98 -21.85 1.33
C GLU A 238 9.64 -22.49 1.74
N ILE A 239 8.85 -22.88 0.76
CA ILE A 239 7.59 -23.60 0.94
C ILE A 239 7.90 -25.09 1.16
N GLU A 240 7.72 -25.55 2.40
CA GLU A 240 7.67 -26.97 2.76
C GLU A 240 6.50 -27.68 2.04
N ALA A 241 6.84 -28.68 1.24
CA ALA A 241 5.90 -29.47 0.45
C ALA A 241 5.32 -30.60 1.29
N ASP A 242 4.12 -30.38 1.84
CA ASP A 242 3.45 -31.38 2.66
C ASP A 242 2.80 -32.51 1.84
N THR A 243 3.02 -33.72 2.33
CA THR A 243 2.87 -35.01 1.67
C THR A 243 1.42 -35.40 1.33
N LYS A 244 1.14 -35.78 0.08
CA LYS A 244 -0.10 -36.48 -0.30
C LYS A 244 0.10 -37.98 -0.29
N LYS A 245 -0.42 -38.64 0.77
CA LYS A 245 -0.74 -40.07 0.75
C LYS A 245 -1.96 -40.29 -0.15
N SER A 246 -1.78 -40.96 -1.28
CA SER A 246 -2.86 -41.43 -2.13
C SER A 246 -3.56 -42.62 -1.48
N ILE A 247 -4.83 -42.47 -1.11
CA ILE A 247 -5.74 -43.60 -0.89
C ILE A 247 -6.40 -43.87 -2.24
N LYS A 248 -6.20 -45.10 -2.72
CA LYS A 248 -6.75 -45.62 -3.96
C LYS A 248 -8.12 -46.24 -3.64
N CYS A 249 -9.16 -45.79 -4.31
CA CYS A 249 -10.41 -46.52 -4.51
C CYS A 249 -10.55 -46.77 -6.01
#